data_AF-A0A3E0GUS9-F1
#
_entry.id   AF-A0A3E0GUS9-F1
#
_cell.length_a   1.000
_cell.length_b   1.000
_cell.length_c   1.000
_cell.angle_alpha   90.00
_cell.angle_beta   90.00
_cell.angle_gamma   90.00
#
_symmetry.space_group_name_H-M   'P 1'
#
loop_
_entity.id
_entity.type
_entity.pdbx_description
1 polymer ?
#
loop_
_entity_poly.entity_id
_entity_poly.type
_entity_poly.pdbx_seq_one_letter_code
_entity_poly.pdbx_strand_id
1 'polypeptide(L)' 'TPTSLADKFTRFARHGAVHGFNITPYLIPDGLDDIVDLLVPELQERGVYRTEYTGTTLREHLGLRPPLSRRLEQAS' A
#
# COMPACT_ATOMS: atom_id res chain seq x y z
N THR A 1 -17.37 -9.84 3.60
CA THR A 1 -16.74 -10.56 2.49
C THR A 1 -15.63 -9.70 1.91
N PRO A 2 -14.62 -10.28 1.24
CA PRO A 2 -13.54 -9.54 0.60
C PRO A 2 -14.06 -8.42 -0.33
N THR A 3 -15.05 -8.73 -1.17
CA THR A 3 -15.70 -7.77 -2.09
C THR A 3 -16.30 -6.56 -1.37
N SER A 4 -17.05 -6.76 -0.28
CA SER A 4 -17.66 -5.66 0.48
C SER A 4 -16.60 -4.77 1.15
N LEU A 5 -15.47 -5.36 1.57
CA LEU A 5 -14.35 -4.60 2.10
C LEU A 5 -13.64 -3.81 0.97
N ALA A 6 -13.44 -4.44 -0.19
CA ALA A 6 -12.89 -3.81 -1.38
C ALA A 6 -13.74 -2.62 -1.87
N ASP A 7 -15.07 -2.73 -1.80
CA ASP A 7 -16.00 -1.61 -2.10
C ASP A 7 -15.73 -0.42 -1.18
N LYS A 8 -15.59 -0.68 0.13
CA LYS A 8 -15.35 0.36 1.13
C LYS A 8 -13.99 1.04 0.92
N PHE A 9 -12.94 0.26 0.69
CA PHE A 9 -11.59 0.76 0.44
C PHE A 9 -11.51 1.56 -0.86
N THR A 10 -12.11 1.03 -1.93
CA THR A 10 -12.23 1.72 -3.23
C THR A 10 -12.92 3.07 -3.08
N ARG A 11 -14.00 3.13 -2.29
CA ARG A 11 -14.71 4.39 -2.01
C ARG A 11 -13.78 5.41 -1.35
N PHE A 12 -13.07 5.02 -0.30
CA PHE A 12 -12.14 5.94 0.38
C PHE A 12 -11.01 6.42 -0.52
N ALA A 13 -10.42 5.52 -1.30
CA ALA A 13 -9.34 5.85 -2.24
C ALA A 13 -9.81 6.83 -3.32
N ARG A 14 -10.96 6.58 -3.95
CA ARG A 14 -11.50 7.42 -5.05
C ARG A 14 -11.93 8.81 -4.59
N HIS A 15 -12.43 8.94 -3.36
CA HIS A 15 -12.79 10.24 -2.80
C HIS A 15 -11.59 11.00 -2.21
N GLY A 16 -10.37 10.44 -2.28
CA GLY A 16 -9.18 11.05 -1.69
C GLY A 16 -9.29 11.22 -0.17
N ALA A 17 -10.15 10.44 0.49
CA ALA A 17 -10.38 10.55 1.92
C ALA A 17 -9.16 10.07 2.73
N VAL A 18 -8.33 9.22 2.13
CA VAL A 18 -7.11 8.64 2.73
C VAL A 18 -6.02 8.46 1.68
N HIS A 19 -4.75 8.52 2.10
CA HIS A 19 -3.58 8.19 1.28
C HIS A 19 -3.13 6.72 1.42
N GLY A 20 -3.68 6.00 2.40
CA GLY A 20 -3.31 4.63 2.72
C GLY A 20 -3.96 4.19 4.03
N PHE A 21 -3.77 2.91 4.37
CA PHE A 21 -4.29 2.30 5.59
C PHE A 21 -3.15 1.67 6.38
N ASN A 22 -3.20 1.80 7.71
CA ASN A 22 -2.39 0.98 8.61
C ASN A 22 -3.21 -0.25 8.99
N ILE A 23 -2.65 -1.44 8.77
CA ILE A 23 -3.29 -2.73 9.05
C ILE A 23 -2.51 -3.39 10.18
N THR A 24 -3.18 -3.64 11.31
CA THR A 24 -2.60 -4.35 12.44
C THR A 24 -3.24 -5.73 12.53
N PRO A 25 -2.52 -6.82 12.19
CA PRO A 25 -3.06 -8.15 12.31
C PRO A 25 -3.24 -8.54 13.78
N TYR A 26 -4.34 -9.24 14.08
CA TYR A 26 -4.60 -9.77 15.43
C TYR A 26 -3.93 -11.14 15.66
N LEU A 27 -3.61 -11.86 14.58
CA LEU A 27 -2.96 -13.16 14.58
C LEU A 27 -1.65 -13.06 13.79
N ILE A 28 -0.59 -13.68 14.28
CA ILE A 28 0.73 -13.69 13.64
C ILE A 28 1.22 -15.14 13.61
N PRO A 29 1.74 -15.65 12.48
CA PRO A 29 2.08 -14.91 11.25
C PRO A 29 0.92 -14.72 10.25
N ASP A 30 -0.13 -15.53 10.33
CA ASP A 30 -1.11 -15.71 9.23
C ASP A 30 -2.19 -14.60 9.13
N GLY A 31 -2.21 -13.62 10.04
CA GLY A 31 -3.29 -12.64 10.12
C GLY A 31 -3.37 -11.64 8.95
N LEU A 32 -2.48 -11.76 7.96
CA LEU A 32 -2.50 -10.98 6.73
C LEU A 32 -2.82 -11.81 5.49
N ASP A 33 -2.88 -13.13 5.58
CA ASP A 33 -3.00 -14.01 4.41
C ASP A 33 -4.31 -13.73 3.66
N ASP A 34 -5.45 -13.70 4.34
CA ASP A 34 -6.74 -13.34 3.74
C ASP A 34 -6.75 -11.96 3.09
N ILE A 35 -5.96 -11.01 3.60
CA ILE A 35 -5.86 -9.67 3.04
C ILE A 35 -5.06 -9.73 1.73
N VAL A 36 -3.92 -10.42 1.74
CA VAL A 36 -3.04 -10.54 0.57
C VAL A 36 -3.69 -11.39 -0.52
N ASP A 37 -4.34 -12.49 -0.16
CA ASP A 37 -4.86 -13.47 -1.11
C ASP A 37 -6.26 -13.11 -1.64
N LEU A 38 -7.08 -12.39 -0.85
CA LEU A 38 -8.46 -12.08 -1.23
C LEU A 38 -8.72 -10.59 -1.47
N LEU A 39 -8.19 -9.69 -0.64
CA LEU A 39 -8.50 -8.27 -0.75
C LEU A 39 -7.60 -7.54 -1.76
N VAL A 40 -6.30 -7.83 -1.78
CA VAL A 40 -5.35 -7.16 -2.68
C VAL A 40 -5.71 -7.36 -4.17
N PRO A 41 -6.04 -8.58 -4.65
CA PRO A 41 -6.43 -8.79 -6.05
C PRO A 41 -7.65 -7.96 -6.45
N GLU A 42 -8.68 -7.92 -5.60
CA GLU A 42 -9.88 -7.11 -5.83
C GLU A 42 -9.56 -5.62 -5.96
N LEU A 43 -8.68 -5.08 -5.11
CA LEU A 43 -8.29 -3.67 -5.18
C LEU A 43 -7.45 -3.37 -6.44
N GLN A 44 -6.64 -4.32 -6.90
CA GLN A 44 -5.86 -4.23 -8.13
C GLN A 44 -6.76 -4.23 -9.36
N GLU A 45 -7.73 -5.17 -9.44
CA GLU A 45 -8.71 -5.23 -10.53
C GLU A 45 -9.52 -3.94 -10.66
N ARG A 46 -9.81 -3.29 -9.53
CA ARG A 46 -10.56 -2.02 -9.47
C ARG A 46 -9.72 -0.78 -9.76
N GLY A 47 -8.41 -0.95 -9.98
CA GLY A 47 -7.45 0.10 -10.31
C GLY A 47 -7.16 1.07 -9.16
N VAL A 48 -7.44 0.69 -7.91
CA VAL A 48 -7.18 1.53 -6.72
C VAL A 48 -5.97 1.10 -5.91
N TYR A 49 -5.33 0.00 -6.30
CA TYR A 49 -4.08 -0.46 -5.73
C TYR A 49 -3.11 -0.87 -6.84
N ARG A 50 -1.81 -0.68 -6.60
CA ARG A 50 -0.77 -1.01 -7.57
C ARG A 50 -0.67 -2.52 -7.80
N THR A 51 -0.44 -2.92 -9.04
CA THR A 51 -0.18 -4.32 -9.43
C THR A 51 1.27 -4.73 -9.21
N GLU A 52 2.19 -3.76 -9.26
CA GLU A 52 3.63 -3.99 -9.16
C GLU A 52 4.30 -2.90 -8.30
N TYR A 53 5.55 -3.09 -7.93
CA TYR A 53 6.36 -2.05 -7.28
C TYR A 53 6.92 -1.09 -8.33
N THR A 54 6.80 0.21 -8.10
CA THR A 54 7.22 1.26 -9.05
C THR A 54 8.67 1.71 -8.88
N GLY A 55 9.41 1.15 -7.92
CA GLY A 55 10.78 1.53 -7.59
C GLY A 55 11.41 0.54 -6.60
N THR A 56 12.57 0.90 -6.05
CA THR A 56 13.34 0.06 -5.12
C THR A 56 13.34 0.57 -3.68
N THR A 57 12.87 1.80 -3.46
CA THR A 57 12.85 2.44 -2.15
C THR A 57 11.42 2.66 -1.66
N LEU A 58 11.24 2.64 -0.33
CA LEU A 58 9.96 3.00 0.31
C LEU A 58 9.45 4.38 -0.15
N ARG A 59 10.37 5.32 -0.38
CA ARG A 59 10.06 6.67 -0.84
C ARG A 59 9.39 6.67 -2.21
N GLU A 60 9.93 5.88 -3.14
CA GLU A 60 9.35 5.71 -4.49
C GLU A 60 7.99 5.04 -4.42
N HIS A 61 7.83 4.02 -3.57
CA HIS A 61 6.54 3.33 -3.40
C HIS A 61 5.45 4.24 -2.82
N LEU A 62 5.84 5.24 -2.01
CA LEU A 62 4.94 6.24 -1.44
C LEU A 62 4.76 7.50 -2.31
N GLY A 63 5.39 7.57 -3.50
CA GLY A 63 5.32 8.75 -4.37
C GLY A 63 5.96 10.01 -3.79
N LEU A 64 6.88 9.85 -2.84
CA LEU A 64 7.53 10.95 -2.14
C LEU A 64 8.71 11.49 -2.96
N ARG A 65 8.89 12.82 -2.95
CA ARG A 65 10.03 13.48 -3.60
C ARG A 65 11.36 12.96 -3.04
N PRO A 66 12.43 12.89 -3.86
CA PRO A 66 13.78 12.57 -3.41
C PRO A 66 14.20 13.41 -2.20
N PRO A 67 15.05 12.88 -1.30
CA PRO A 67 15.51 13.64 -0.15
C PRO A 67 16.19 14.94 -0.59
N LEU A 68 15.82 16.05 0.04
CA LEU A 68 16.36 17.38 -0.25
C LEU A 68 17.82 17.53 0.18
N SER A 69 18.30 16.65 1.06
CA SER A 69 19.68 16.56 1.47
C SER A 69 20.29 15.24 1.00
N ARG A 70 21.31 15.34 0.15
CA ARG A 70 22.28 14.26 -0.01
C ARG A 70 23.13 14.32 1.25
N ARG A 71 22.85 13.47 2.26
CA ARG A 71 23.88 13.19 3.28
C ARG A 71 25.01 12.57 2.47
N LEU A 72 26.00 13.40 2.13
CA LEU A 72 27.08 13.05 1.23
C LEU A 72 27.67 11.72 1.67
N GLU A 73 28.09 10.94 0.69
CA GLU A 73 28.97 9.78 0.82
C GLU A 73 30.19 10.16 1.69
N GLN A 74 30.00 10.12 3.00
CA GLN A 74 31.02 10.26 4.03
C GLN A 74 30.77 9.17 5.06
N ALA A 75 30.95 7.94 4.61
CA ALA A 75 31.40 6.84 5.44
C ALA A 75 32.22 5.94 4.51
N SER A 76 33.53 6.23 4.53
CA SER A 76 34.71 5.44 4.16
C SER A 76 34.56 4.20 3.28
#